data_AF-A0A7C3WJ49-F1
#
_entry.id   AF-A0A7C3WJ49-F1
#
_cell.length_a   1.000
_cell.length_b   1.000
_cell.length_c   1.000
_cell.angle_alpha   90.00
_cell.angle_beta   90.00
_cell.angle_gamma   90.00
#
_symmetry.space_group_name_H-M   'P 1'
#
loop_
_entity.id
_entity.type
_entity.pdbx_description
1 polymer ?
#
loop_
_entity_poly.entity_id
_entity_poly.type
_entity_poly.pdbx_seq_one_letter_code
_entity_poly.pdbx_strand_id
1 'polypeptide(L)'
;MVTTTEVQTLEFRIVRQVKTDPPLTFTVEIAYDREDKGYLAECVELDVATWGDTWDEAVENLLDAVWGVSEVLVHDHQSDPNLRDPRLSHARLVVSLDGEEALRKLLGL
;
A
#
# COMPACT_ATOMS: atom_id res chain seq x y z
N MET A 1 1.93 -46.23 15.22
CA MET A 1 2.29 -45.43 14.04
C MET A 1 1.80 -44.02 14.30
N VAL A 2 2.71 -43.04 14.40
CA VAL A 2 2.36 -41.62 14.51
C VAL A 2 2.45 -41.06 13.10
N THR A 3 1.32 -40.69 12.52
CA THR A 3 1.28 -39.84 11.33
C THR A 3 1.70 -38.44 11.77
N THR A 4 2.93 -38.07 11.48
CA THR A 4 3.41 -36.70 11.63
C THR A 4 2.74 -35.85 10.56
N THR A 5 1.84 -34.96 10.96
CA THR A 5 1.27 -33.95 10.05
C THR A 5 2.37 -32.95 9.72
N GLU A 6 2.77 -32.85 8.44
CA GLU A 6 3.62 -31.76 7.97
C GLU A 6 2.86 -30.44 8.13
N VAL A 7 3.30 -29.59 9.04
CA VAL A 7 2.87 -28.18 9.08
C VAL A 7 3.73 -27.44 8.07
N GLN A 8 3.21 -27.22 6.86
CA GLN A 8 3.83 -26.31 5.90
C GLN A 8 3.26 -24.90 6.09
N THR A 9 4.03 -24.04 6.76
CA THR A 9 3.76 -22.59 6.79
C THR A 9 4.32 -21.98 5.51
N LEU A 10 3.48 -21.82 4.48
CA LEU A 10 3.76 -20.87 3.39
C LEU A 10 3.25 -19.52 3.86
N GLU A 11 4.15 -18.70 4.37
CA GLU A 11 3.96 -17.25 4.41
C GLU A 11 4.15 -16.75 2.98
N PHE A 12 3.07 -16.37 2.33
CA PHE A 12 3.15 -15.71 1.02
C PHE A 12 3.16 -14.20 1.29
N ARG A 13 4.36 -13.62 1.36
CA ARG A 13 4.58 -12.18 1.49
C ARG A 13 5.32 -11.67 0.26
N ILE A 14 4.73 -10.70 -0.42
CA ILE A 14 5.35 -9.96 -1.52
C ILE A 14 5.69 -8.59 -0.99
N VAL A 15 6.96 -8.20 -1.10
CA VAL A 15 7.43 -6.85 -0.82
C VAL A 15 7.94 -6.26 -2.12
N ARG A 16 7.34 -5.15 -2.55
CA ARG A 16 7.75 -4.39 -3.72
C ARG A 16 8.26 -3.03 -3.27
N GLN A 17 9.42 -2.63 -3.78
CA GLN A 17 10.00 -1.33 -3.48
C GLN A 17 10.28 -0.59 -4.78
N VAL A 18 9.67 0.59 -4.95
CA VAL A 18 9.84 1.45 -6.11
C VAL A 18 10.51 2.75 -5.67
N LYS A 19 11.49 3.21 -6.46
CA LYS A 19 12.17 4.50 -6.26
C LYS A 19 11.84 5.44 -7.41
N THR A 20 11.55 6.69 -7.10
CA THR A 20 11.10 7.71 -8.08
C THR A 20 12.18 8.77 -8.34
N ASP A 21 11.90 9.67 -9.29
CA ASP A 21 12.64 10.92 -9.48
C ASP A 21 11.63 12.10 -9.47
N PRO A 22 11.66 13.02 -8.47
CA PRO A 22 12.61 13.13 -7.36
C PRO A 22 12.58 11.92 -6.40
N PRO A 23 13.66 11.66 -5.64
CA PRO A 23 13.84 10.41 -4.90
C PRO A 23 12.88 10.27 -3.73
N LEU A 24 11.77 9.59 -3.98
CA LEU A 24 10.90 8.98 -2.97
C LEU A 24 10.98 7.47 -3.11
N THR A 25 10.71 6.78 -2.01
CA THR A 25 10.60 5.32 -1.97
C THR A 25 9.18 4.97 -1.60
N PHE A 26 8.58 4.05 -2.36
CA PHE A 26 7.31 3.42 -2.05
C PHE A 26 7.57 1.95 -1.78
N THR A 27 7.18 1.49 -0.60
CA THR A 27 7.27 0.11 -0.16
C THR A 27 5.84 -0.40 -0.02
N VAL A 28 5.49 -1.36 -0.87
CA VAL A 28 4.23 -2.06 -0.81
C VAL A 28 4.44 -3.48 -0.34
N GLU A 29 3.69 -3.88 0.67
CA GLU A 29 3.70 -5.23 1.21
C GLU A 29 2.34 -5.86 1.04
N ILE A 30 2.28 -7.07 0.49
CA ILE A 30 1.05 -7.86 0.43
C ILE A 30 1.33 -9.22 1.03
N ALA A 31 0.63 -9.56 2.12
CA ALA A 31 0.76 -10.81 2.84
C ALA A 31 -0.57 -11.56 2.87
N TYR A 32 -0.55 -12.86 2.57
CA TYR A 32 -1.70 -13.72 2.81
C TYR A 32 -1.77 -14.12 4.28
N ASP A 33 -2.86 -13.76 4.94
CA ASP A 33 -3.18 -14.21 6.30
C ASP A 33 -4.07 -15.45 6.22
N ARG A 34 -3.60 -16.53 6.87
CA ARG A 34 -4.27 -17.84 6.85
C ARG A 34 -5.41 -17.94 7.86
N GLU A 35 -5.36 -17.19 8.95
CA GLU A 35 -6.37 -17.23 10.01
C GLU A 35 -7.65 -16.57 9.51
N ASP A 36 -7.50 -15.39 8.93
CA ASP A 36 -8.59 -14.57 8.38
C ASP A 36 -8.89 -14.87 6.90
N LYS A 37 -8.06 -15.70 6.25
CA LYS A 37 -8.23 -16.20 4.87
C LYS A 37 -8.32 -15.08 3.82
N GLY A 38 -7.45 -14.08 3.91
CA GLY A 38 -7.39 -12.99 2.95
C GLY A 38 -6.01 -12.36 2.88
N TYR A 39 -5.93 -11.20 2.27
CA TYR A 39 -4.69 -10.49 1.98
C TYR A 39 -4.67 -9.15 2.69
N LEU A 40 -3.63 -8.93 3.48
CA LEU A 40 -3.27 -7.64 4.03
C LEU A 40 -2.34 -6.94 3.04
N ALA A 41 -2.71 -5.73 2.60
CA ALA A 41 -1.94 -4.93 1.67
C ALA A 41 -1.58 -3.58 2.32
N GLU A 42 -0.31 -3.20 2.29
CA GLU A 42 0.21 -2.03 2.99
C GLU A 42 1.05 -1.15 2.07
N CYS A 43 0.93 0.18 2.22
CA CYS A 43 1.88 1.16 1.68
C CYS A 43 2.54 1.89 2.85
N VAL A 44 3.80 1.54 3.13
CA VAL A 44 4.49 1.90 4.37
C VAL A 44 4.66 3.41 4.51
N GLU A 45 5.08 4.09 3.45
CA GLU A 45 5.40 5.53 3.52
C GLU A 45 4.17 6.43 3.59
N LEU A 46 2.99 5.92 3.25
CA LEU A 46 1.72 6.63 3.42
C LEU A 46 0.95 6.19 4.68
N ASP A 47 1.46 5.19 5.42
CA ASP A 47 0.79 4.60 6.59
C ASP A 47 -0.64 4.13 6.24
N VAL A 48 -0.74 3.41 5.12
CA VAL A 48 -2.01 2.85 4.61
C VAL A 48 -1.95 1.33 4.71
N ALA A 49 -2.98 0.74 5.29
CA ALA A 49 -3.19 -0.70 5.32
C ALA A 49 -4.63 -1.02 4.94
N THR A 50 -4.82 -2.02 4.08
CA THR A 50 -6.12 -2.47 3.59
C THR A 50 -6.19 -3.98 3.58
N TRP A 51 -7.42 -4.50 3.55
CA TRP A 51 -7.72 -5.93 3.53
C TRP A 51 -8.52 -6.27 2.28
N GLY A 52 -8.34 -7.48 1.74
CA GLY A 52 -9.23 -8.06 0.74
C GLY A 52 -9.28 -9.58 0.84
N ASP A 53 -10.42 -10.18 0.52
CA ASP A 53 -10.59 -11.63 0.53
C ASP A 53 -9.81 -12.30 -0.63
N THR A 54 -9.50 -11.51 -1.67
CA THR A 54 -8.70 -11.92 -2.82
C THR A 54 -7.52 -10.98 -3.04
N TRP A 55 -6.53 -11.47 -3.80
CA TRP A 55 -5.37 -10.66 -4.21
C TRP A 55 -5.80 -9.37 -4.91
N ASP A 56 -6.71 -9.49 -5.88
CA ASP A 56 -7.17 -8.35 -6.67
C ASP A 56 -7.92 -7.35 -5.77
N GLU A 57 -8.80 -7.81 -4.89
CA GLU A 57 -9.51 -6.94 -3.95
C GLU A 57 -8.57 -6.19 -3.02
N ALA A 58 -7.55 -6.85 -2.45
CA ALA A 58 -6.60 -6.19 -1.57
C ALA A 58 -5.76 -5.14 -2.32
N VAL A 59 -5.41 -5.41 -3.59
CA VAL A 59 -4.72 -4.44 -4.46
C VAL A 59 -5.61 -3.24 -4.78
N GLU A 60 -6.85 -3.46 -5.22
CA GLU A 60 -7.79 -2.37 -5.53
C GLU A 60 -8.08 -1.52 -4.29
N ASN A 61 -8.35 -2.16 -3.15
CA ASN A 61 -8.56 -1.45 -1.89
C ASN A 61 -7.33 -0.62 -1.48
N LEU A 62 -6.12 -1.16 -1.67
CA LEU A 62 -4.89 -0.41 -1.40
C LEU A 62 -4.75 0.81 -2.32
N LEU A 63 -5.02 0.66 -3.62
CA LEU A 63 -4.97 1.76 -4.59
C LEU A 63 -5.92 2.89 -4.21
N ASP A 64 -7.17 2.56 -3.90
CA ASP A 64 -8.19 3.51 -3.46
C ASP A 64 -7.79 4.23 -2.17
N ALA A 65 -7.31 3.48 -1.17
CA ALA A 65 -6.90 4.04 0.11
C ALA A 65 -5.66 4.94 0.00
N VAL A 66 -4.67 4.54 -0.80
CA VAL A 66 -3.48 5.35 -1.09
C VAL A 66 -3.87 6.66 -1.76
N TRP A 67 -4.76 6.62 -2.74
CA TRP A 67 -5.26 7.81 -3.41
C TRP A 67 -6.01 8.72 -2.43
N GLY A 68 -6.98 8.18 -1.70
CA GLY A 68 -7.81 8.94 -0.78
C GLY A 68 -7.01 9.59 0.37
N VAL A 69 -6.09 8.87 0.99
CA VAL A 69 -5.21 9.44 2.02
C VAL A 69 -4.33 10.54 1.43
N SER A 70 -3.82 10.36 0.22
CA SER A 70 -2.99 11.36 -0.44
C SER A 70 -3.75 12.65 -0.72
N GLU A 71 -5.00 12.56 -1.19
CA GLU A 71 -5.87 13.72 -1.39
C GLU A 71 -6.14 14.48 -0.09
N VAL A 72 -6.48 13.76 0.99
CA VAL A 72 -6.72 14.35 2.32
C VAL A 72 -5.47 15.08 2.82
N LEU A 73 -4.29 14.45 2.76
CA LEU A 73 -3.03 15.05 3.22
C LEU A 73 -2.68 16.33 2.46
N VAL A 74 -2.88 16.33 1.14
CA VAL A 74 -2.62 17.51 0.31
C VAL A 74 -3.63 18.61 0.62
N HIS A 75 -4.92 18.28 0.76
CA HIS A 75 -5.98 19.22 1.09
C HIS A 75 -5.79 19.84 2.48
N ASP A 76 -5.43 19.04 3.48
CA ASP A 76 -5.20 19.51 4.86
C ASP A 76 -4.02 20.48 4.89
N HIS A 77 -2.93 20.18 4.17
CA HIS A 77 -1.81 21.10 4.07
C HIS A 77 -2.13 22.38 3.27
N GLN A 78 -3.02 22.32 2.28
CA GLN A 78 -3.51 23.53 1.60
C GLN A 78 -4.35 24.40 2.54
N SER A 79 -5.11 23.78 3.45
CA SER A 79 -5.95 24.45 4.44
C SER A 79 -5.14 25.03 5.60
N ASP A 80 -4.09 24.34 6.04
CA ASP A 80 -3.10 24.82 7.01
C ASP A 80 -1.67 24.56 6.51
N PRO A 81 -1.03 25.55 5.85
CA PRO A 81 0.34 25.41 5.35
C PRO A 81 1.41 25.16 6.42
N ASN A 82 1.09 25.37 7.70
CA ASN A 82 2.01 25.08 8.81
C ASN A 82 1.91 23.63 9.30
N LEU A 83 0.89 22.87 8.86
CA LEU A 83 0.75 21.46 9.17
C LEU A 83 1.91 20.68 8.54
N ARG A 84 2.71 20.06 9.41
CA ARG A 84 3.84 19.22 9.01
C ARG A 84 3.42 17.77 9.09
N ASP A 85 3.21 17.15 7.94
CA ASP A 85 3.04 15.71 7.82
C ASP A 85 4.24 15.13 7.02
N PRO A 86 5.00 14.17 7.56
CA PRO A 86 6.13 13.56 6.86
C PRO A 86 5.73 12.84 5.56
N ARG A 87 4.47 12.43 5.43
CA ARG A 87 3.92 11.72 4.26
C ARG A 87 3.58 12.64 3.10
N LEU A 88 3.60 13.96 3.32
CA LEU A 88 3.14 14.95 2.34
C LEU A 88 3.88 14.89 1.01
N SER A 89 5.18 14.55 1.02
CA SER A 89 5.95 14.44 -0.23
C SER A 89 5.45 13.29 -1.10
N HIS A 90 5.15 12.14 -0.48
CA HIS A 90 4.57 10.97 -1.14
C HIS A 90 3.15 11.26 -1.62
N ALA A 91 2.33 11.86 -0.76
CA ALA A 91 0.95 12.24 -1.09
C ALA A 91 0.89 13.18 -2.30
N ARG A 92 1.77 14.19 -2.36
CA ARG A 92 1.87 15.11 -3.50
C ARG A 92 2.24 14.40 -4.79
N LEU A 93 3.13 13.41 -4.73
CA LEU A 93 3.47 12.63 -5.91
C LEU A 93 2.26 11.82 -6.38
N VAL A 94 1.57 11.14 -5.47
CA VAL A 94 0.37 10.33 -5.80
C VAL A 94 -0.71 11.20 -6.46
N VAL A 95 -1.04 12.36 -5.88
CA VAL A 95 -2.06 13.28 -6.43
C VAL A 95 -1.63 13.87 -7.79
N SER A 96 -0.34 13.88 -8.10
CA SER A 96 0.16 14.37 -9.41
C SER A 96 0.05 13.34 -10.55
N LEU A 97 -0.33 12.09 -10.24
CA LEU A 97 -0.43 11.03 -11.23
C LEU A 97 -1.69 11.17 -12.10
N ASP A 98 -1.61 10.64 -13.32
CA ASP A 98 -2.72 10.64 -14.27
C ASP A 98 -3.59 9.38 -14.10
N GLY A 99 -4.21 9.26 -12.92
CA GLY A 99 -5.16 8.20 -12.59
C GLY A 99 -4.56 6.90 -12.07
N GLU A 100 -5.45 5.90 -11.92
CA GLU A 100 -5.19 4.65 -11.22
C GLU A 100 -4.08 3.80 -11.87
N GLU A 101 -4.03 3.71 -13.20
CA GLU A 101 -3.00 2.92 -13.90
C GLU A 101 -1.58 3.46 -13.61
N ALA A 102 -1.44 4.78 -13.50
CA ALA A 102 -0.18 5.41 -13.13
C ALA A 102 0.18 5.14 -11.66
N LEU A 103 -0.82 5.13 -10.76
CA LEU A 103 -0.61 4.75 -9.36
C LEU A 103 -0.19 3.29 -9.24
N ARG A 104 -0.87 2.39 -9.95
CA ARG A 104 -0.55 0.96 -9.96
C ARG A 104 0.90 0.72 -10.40
N LYS A 105 1.35 1.41 -11.46
CA LYS A 105 2.75 1.39 -11.89
C LYS A 105 3.72 1.98 -10.86
N LEU A 106 3.36 3.09 -10.21
CA LEU A 106 4.17 3.72 -9.16
C LEU A 106 4.39 2.78 -7.98
N LEU A 107 3.34 2.10 -7.53
CA LEU A 107 3.39 1.11 -6.45
C LEU A 107 3.99 -0.22 -6.91
N GLY A 108 4.23 -0.34 -8.22
CA GLY A 108 4.79 -1.51 -8.86
C GLY A 108 3.87 -2.72 -8.76
N LEU A 109 2.54 -2.55 -8.79
CA LEU A 109 1.52 -3.59 -8.64
C LEU A 109 1.09 -4.24 -9.96
#